data_AF-A0A950AR80-F1
#
_entry.id   AF-A0A950AR80-F1
#
_cell.length_a   1.000
_cell.length_b   1.000
_cell.length_c   1.000
_cell.angle_alpha   90.00
_cell.angle_beta   90.00
_cell.angle_gamma   90.00
#
_symmetry.space_group_name_H-M   'P 1'
#
loop_
_entity.id
_entity.type
_entity.pdbx_description
1 polymer ?
#
loop_
_entity_poly.entity_id
_entity_poly.type
_entity_poly.pdbx_seq_one_letter_code
_entity_poly.pdbx_strand_id
1 'polypeptide(L)'
;MGQGLRGEAVTSRATEAELPTLNDAAQLFDAAHDAFDRLLPTFTPERLAAIGTYRSLEGRELRLPLWAVLRHVVNHATYHRGQVASKLKRLGVDPPATDLVLWAIEQTPQ
;
A
#
# COMPACT_ATOMS: atom_id res chain seq x y z
N MET A 1 -4.36 -16.18 -9.02
CA MET A 1 -2.92 -16.14 -8.70
C MET A 1 -2.37 -14.86 -9.29
N GLY A 2 -2.21 -13.83 -8.44
CA GLY A 2 -1.60 -12.57 -8.86
C GLY A 2 -0.09 -12.73 -8.98
N GLN A 3 0.56 -11.87 -9.75
CA GLN A 3 2.01 -11.73 -9.67
C GLN A 3 2.34 -10.55 -8.77
N GLY A 4 3.23 -10.77 -7.82
CA GLY A 4 3.79 -9.75 -6.95
C GLY A 4 4.76 -8.85 -7.72
N LEU A 5 5.19 -7.80 -7.05
CA LEU A 5 6.03 -6.76 -7.66
C LEU A 5 7.43 -7.26 -8.04
N ARG A 6 7.86 -8.43 -7.54
CA ARG A 6 9.12 -9.10 -7.90
C ARG A 6 8.90 -10.30 -8.84
N GLY A 7 7.70 -10.49 -9.39
CA GLY A 7 7.35 -11.61 -10.27
C GLY A 7 7.03 -12.91 -9.53
N GLU A 8 6.92 -12.87 -8.21
CA GLU A 8 6.51 -13.98 -7.37
C GLU A 8 5.00 -14.24 -7.48
N ALA A 9 4.56 -15.49 -7.35
CA ALA A 9 3.14 -15.78 -7.30
C ALA A 9 2.55 -15.34 -5.95
N VAL A 10 1.61 -14.39 -5.98
CA VAL A 10 0.80 -14.00 -4.83
C VAL A 10 -0.52 -14.76 -4.89
N THR A 11 -0.64 -15.75 -4.01
CA THR A 11 -1.79 -16.67 -3.93
C THR A 11 -2.75 -16.32 -2.79
N SER A 12 -2.26 -15.64 -1.75
CA SER A 12 -3.04 -15.26 -0.57
C SER A 12 -2.55 -13.95 0.05
N ARG A 13 -3.34 -13.39 0.97
CA ARG A 13 -2.89 -12.35 1.91
C ARG A 13 -2.27 -13.03 3.13
N ALA A 14 -1.30 -12.38 3.76
CA ALA A 14 -0.78 -12.82 5.04
C ALA A 14 -1.92 -12.93 6.07
N THR A 15 -1.89 -14.00 6.86
CA THR A 15 -2.84 -14.31 7.93
C THR A 15 -2.30 -13.83 9.27
N GLU A 16 -3.18 -13.69 10.27
CA GLU A 16 -2.76 -13.34 11.64
C GLU A 16 -1.80 -14.39 12.23
N ALA A 17 -1.95 -15.66 11.86
CA ALA A 17 -1.04 -16.73 12.29
C ALA A 17 0.37 -16.60 11.69
N GLU A 18 0.50 -16.00 10.50
CA GLU A 18 1.78 -15.72 9.85
C GLU A 18 2.42 -14.41 10.36
N LEU A 19 1.64 -13.55 11.02
CA LEU A 19 2.07 -12.27 11.59
C LEU A 19 1.71 -12.19 13.10
N PRO A 20 2.24 -13.09 13.95
CA PRO A 20 1.82 -13.19 15.34
C PRO A 20 2.19 -11.96 16.18
N THR A 21 3.13 -11.14 15.74
CA THR A 21 3.58 -9.94 16.44
C THR A 21 3.49 -8.68 15.58
N LEU A 22 3.46 -7.51 16.24
CA LEU A 22 3.57 -6.23 15.55
C LEU A 22 4.90 -6.07 14.81
N ASN A 23 5.97 -6.74 15.26
CA ASN A 23 7.26 -6.72 14.57
C ASN A 23 7.19 -7.46 13.23
N ASP A 24 6.46 -8.58 13.16
CA ASP A 24 6.27 -9.32 11.90
C ASP A 24 5.51 -8.47 10.88
N ALA A 25 4.47 -7.76 11.33
CA ALA A 25 3.75 -6.80 10.50
C ALA A 25 4.65 -5.64 10.04
N ALA A 26 5.49 -5.11 10.93
CA ALA A 26 6.44 -4.05 10.59
C ALA A 26 7.45 -4.50 9.53
N GLN A 27 8.03 -5.69 9.68
CA GLN A 27 8.96 -6.27 8.68
C GLN A 27 8.30 -6.49 7.32
N LEU A 28 7.02 -6.88 7.31
CA LEU A 28 6.24 -6.97 6.06
C LEU A 28 6.07 -5.60 5.40
N PHE A 29 5.82 -4.55 6.18
CA PHE A 29 5.76 -3.18 5.67
C PHE A 29 7.12 -2.71 5.14
N ASP A 30 8.21 -2.98 5.83
CA ASP A 30 9.57 -2.60 5.40
C ASP A 30 9.92 -3.26 4.06
N ALA A 31 9.65 -4.57 3.93
CA ALA A 31 9.87 -5.29 2.67
C ALA A 31 9.01 -4.75 1.51
N ALA A 32 7.81 -4.25 1.80
CA ALA A 32 6.95 -3.60 0.81
C ALA A 32 7.48 -2.21 0.42
N HIS A 33 7.90 -1.38 1.37
CA HIS A 33 8.51 -0.08 1.11
C HIS A 33 9.79 -0.21 0.28
N ASP A 34 10.67 -1.15 0.65
CA ASP A 34 11.87 -1.50 -0.12
C ASP A 34 11.55 -1.83 -1.59
N ALA A 35 10.43 -2.52 -1.83
CA ALA A 35 9.99 -2.85 -3.17
C ALA A 35 9.52 -1.61 -3.93
N PHE A 36 8.79 -0.71 -3.28
CA PHE A 36 8.43 0.58 -3.86
C PHE A 36 9.67 1.43 -4.16
N ASP A 37 10.63 1.53 -3.25
CA ASP A 37 11.86 2.33 -3.44
C ASP A 37 12.67 1.86 -4.64
N ARG A 38 12.75 0.55 -4.88
CA ARG A 38 13.39 0.00 -6.08
C ARG A 38 12.60 0.29 -7.37
N LEU A 39 11.27 0.37 -7.29
CA LEU A 39 10.40 0.59 -8.45
C LEU A 39 10.20 2.06 -8.80
N LEU A 40 10.22 2.95 -7.81
CA LEU A 40 9.96 4.39 -7.98
C LEU A 40 10.80 5.02 -9.10
N PRO A 41 12.13 4.80 -9.20
CA PRO A 41 12.95 5.36 -10.27
C PRO A 41 12.54 4.89 -11.67
N THR A 42 11.81 3.78 -11.77
CA THR A 42 11.38 3.20 -13.04
C THR A 42 10.07 3.80 -13.54
N PHE A 43 9.34 4.59 -12.74
CA PHE A 43 8.02 5.10 -13.12
C PHE A 43 8.12 6.36 -13.99
N THR A 44 8.18 6.15 -15.30
CA THR A 44 8.00 7.23 -16.29
C THR A 44 6.51 7.48 -16.58
N PRO A 45 6.13 8.67 -17.09
CA PRO A 45 4.75 8.94 -17.50
C PRO A 45 4.17 7.87 -18.44
N GLU A 46 4.98 7.36 -19.37
CA GLU A 46 4.61 6.32 -20.34
C GLU A 46 4.34 4.99 -19.62
N ARG A 47 5.21 4.59 -18.69
CA ARG A 47 5.01 3.35 -17.91
C ARG A 47 3.80 3.45 -16.97
N LEU A 48 3.54 4.63 -16.42
CA LEU A 48 2.36 4.89 -15.60
C LEU A 48 1.07 4.82 -16.42
N ALA A 49 1.09 5.29 -17.66
CA ALA A 49 -0.05 5.25 -18.58
C ALA A 49 -0.27 3.87 -19.24
N ALA A 50 0.75 3.01 -19.27
CA ALA A 50 0.68 1.70 -19.90
C ALA A 50 -0.35 0.78 -19.21
N ILE A 51 -1.20 0.13 -20.02
CA ILE A 51 -2.18 -0.85 -19.55
C ILE A 51 -1.45 -2.16 -19.22
N GLY A 52 -1.40 -2.50 -17.93
CA GLY A 52 -0.94 -3.79 -17.45
C GLY A 52 -2.09 -4.80 -17.38
N THR A 53 -1.76 -6.08 -17.50
CA THR A 53 -2.69 -7.18 -17.23
C THR A 53 -2.22 -7.92 -15.99
N TYR A 54 -3.10 -8.09 -15.01
CA TYR A 54 -2.83 -8.92 -13.84
C TYR A 54 -4.05 -9.75 -13.50
N ARG A 55 -3.84 -10.80 -12.71
CA ARG A 55 -4.90 -11.70 -12.30
C ARG A 55 -5.21 -11.46 -10.82
N SER A 56 -6.47 -11.29 -10.48
CA SER A 56 -6.89 -11.11 -9.08
C SER A 56 -6.68 -12.40 -8.28
N LEU A 57 -6.84 -12.29 -6.95
CA LEU A 57 -6.82 -13.46 -6.07
C LEU A 57 -7.95 -14.44 -6.43
N GLU A 58 -9.10 -13.92 -6.86
CA GLU A 58 -10.26 -14.68 -7.36
C GLU A 58 -10.06 -15.22 -8.80
N GLY A 59 -8.87 -15.07 -9.38
CA GLY A 59 -8.52 -15.62 -10.70
C GLY A 59 -9.02 -14.81 -11.89
N ARG A 60 -9.69 -13.68 -11.66
CA ARG A 60 -10.19 -12.79 -12.72
C ARG A 60 -9.04 -12.04 -13.37
N GLU A 61 -9.04 -11.97 -14.69
CA GLU A 61 -8.11 -11.12 -15.43
C GLU A 61 -8.58 -9.66 -15.35
N LEU A 62 -7.66 -8.76 -15.02
CA LEU A 62 -7.89 -7.34 -14.86
C LEU A 62 -6.91 -6.58 -15.73
N ARG A 63 -7.40 -5.54 -16.40
CA ARG A 63 -6.63 -4.69 -17.32
C ARG A 63 -6.83 -3.23 -16.98
N LEU A 64 -5.78 -2.56 -16.53
CA LEU A 64 -5.82 -1.15 -16.11
C LEU A 64 -4.44 -0.51 -16.23
N PRO A 65 -4.37 0.82 -16.39
CA PRO A 65 -3.10 1.52 -16.39
C PRO A 65 -2.45 1.47 -15.00
N LEU A 66 -1.11 1.43 -14.96
CA LEU A 66 -0.36 1.32 -13.70
C LEU A 66 -0.66 2.47 -12.73
N TRP A 67 -0.88 3.69 -13.22
CA TRP A 67 -1.23 4.83 -12.37
C TRP A 67 -2.50 4.57 -11.54
N ALA A 68 -3.48 3.85 -12.11
CA ALA A 68 -4.75 3.58 -11.42
C ALA A 68 -4.55 2.60 -10.27
N VAL A 69 -3.70 1.58 -10.47
CA VAL A 69 -3.30 0.64 -9.42
C VAL A 69 -2.59 1.38 -8.28
N LEU A 70 -1.61 2.23 -8.60
CA LEU A 70 -0.85 2.97 -7.58
C LEU A 70 -1.74 3.94 -6.78
N ARG A 71 -2.66 4.66 -7.45
CA ARG A 71 -3.63 5.50 -6.75
C ARG A 71 -4.57 4.69 -5.86
N HIS A 72 -5.00 3.51 -6.31
CA HIS A 72 -5.80 2.62 -5.49
C HIS A 72 -5.06 2.17 -4.22
N VAL A 73 -3.77 1.81 -4.33
CA VAL A 73 -2.95 1.42 -3.17
C VAL A 73 -2.89 2.53 -2.12
N VAL A 74 -2.60 3.77 -2.54
CA VAL A 74 -2.55 4.93 -1.61
C VAL A 74 -3.91 5.17 -0.96
N ASN A 75 -4.99 5.18 -1.75
CA ASN A 75 -6.34 5.40 -1.22
C ASN A 75 -6.78 4.29 -0.26
N HIS A 76 -6.49 3.03 -0.59
CA HIS A 76 -6.81 1.86 0.23
C HIS A 76 -6.04 1.88 1.55
N ALA A 77 -4.76 2.30 1.53
CA ALA A 77 -3.98 2.50 2.75
C ALA A 77 -4.57 3.58 3.66
N THR A 78 -5.01 4.72 3.12
CA THR A 78 -5.69 5.78 3.89
C THR A 78 -6.97 5.27 4.55
N TYR A 79 -7.79 4.51 3.82
CA TYR A 79 -9.01 3.92 4.35
C TYR A 79 -8.76 3.02 5.57
N HIS A 80 -7.83 2.07 5.45
CA HIS A 80 -7.51 1.16 6.57
C HIS A 80 -6.80 1.86 7.73
N ARG A 81 -5.96 2.86 7.45
CA ARG A 81 -5.35 3.69 8.51
C ARG A 81 -6.42 4.41 9.32
N GLY A 82 -7.47 4.91 8.67
CA GLY A 82 -8.63 5.49 9.36
C GLY A 82 -9.38 4.48 10.24
N GLN A 83 -9.52 3.23 9.79
CA GLN A 83 -10.11 2.16 10.61
C GLN A 83 -9.26 1.86 11.86
N VAL A 84 -7.94 1.82 11.74
CA VAL A 84 -7.01 1.63 12.86
C VAL A 84 -7.08 2.81 13.83
N ALA A 85 -6.99 4.04 13.32
CA ALA A 85 -7.10 5.26 14.13
C ALA A 85 -8.42 5.33 14.92
N SER A 86 -9.54 4.96 14.27
CA SER A 86 -10.85 4.89 14.92
C SER A 86 -10.87 3.87 16.07
N LYS A 87 -10.23 2.70 15.89
CA LYS A 87 -10.12 1.68 16.95
C LYS A 87 -9.23 2.14 18.10
N LEU A 88 -8.08 2.75 17.81
CA LEU A 88 -7.19 3.33 18.84
C LEU A 88 -7.92 4.38 19.69
N LYS A 89 -8.68 5.27 19.04
CA LYS A 89 -9.48 6.28 19.74
C LYS A 89 -10.51 5.67 20.69
N ARG A 90 -11.15 4.56 20.31
CA ARG A 90 -12.09 3.83 21.19
C ARG A 90 -11.40 3.17 22.39
N LEU A 91 -10.10 2.92 22.31
CA LEU A 91 -9.28 2.39 23.40
C LEU A 91 -8.65 3.52 24.26
N GLY A 92 -9.01 4.78 24.02
CA GLY A 92 -8.47 5.92 24.76
C GLY A 92 -7.08 6.37 24.31
N VAL A 93 -6.57 5.85 23.18
CA VAL A 93 -5.31 6.30 22.57
C VAL A 93 -5.61 7.41 21.58
N ASP A 94 -4.89 8.53 21.66
CA ASP A 94 -4.95 9.57 20.64
C ASP A 94 -4.10 9.15 19.42
N PRO A 95 -4.71 8.89 18.24
CA PRO A 95 -3.95 8.49 17.07
C PRO A 95 -3.19 9.69 16.47
N PRO A 96 -2.04 9.44 15.81
CA PRO A 96 -1.32 10.50 15.10
C PRO A 96 -2.18 11.09 13.98
N ALA A 97 -1.95 12.36 13.68
CA ALA A 97 -2.55 13.03 12.54
C ALA A 97 -2.17 12.34 11.22
N THR A 98 -3.14 12.25 10.30
CA THR A 98 -2.94 11.58 9.00
C THR A 98 -3.30 12.47 7.80
N ASP A 99 -3.60 13.74 8.05
CA ASP A 99 -4.06 14.68 7.04
C ASP A 99 -2.94 15.10 6.10
N LEU A 100 -3.20 15.02 4.79
CA LEU A 100 -2.26 15.49 3.76
C LEU A 100 -1.89 16.97 3.94
N VAL A 101 -2.84 17.80 4.40
CA VAL A 101 -2.61 19.24 4.60
C VAL A 101 -1.60 19.48 5.70
N LEU A 102 -1.65 18.72 6.80
CA LEU A 102 -0.68 18.86 7.89
C LEU A 102 0.72 18.50 7.42
N TRP A 103 0.86 17.39 6.70
CA TRP A 103 2.13 17.03 6.06
C TRP A 103 2.61 18.14 5.09
N ALA A 104 1.74 18.68 4.24
CA ALA A 104 2.12 19.71 3.27
C ALA A 104 2.60 21.01 3.94
N ILE A 105 1.98 21.39 5.07
CA ILE A 105 2.43 22.52 5.88
C ILE A 105 3.85 22.26 6.41
N GLU A 106 4.13 21.06 6.93
CA GLU A 106 5.47 20.70 7.45
C GLU A 106 6.57 20.73 6.37
N GLN A 107 6.22 20.40 5.12
CA GLN A 107 7.17 20.43 4.00
C GLN A 107 7.35 21.83 3.40
N THR A 108 6.47 22.79 3.71
CA THR A 108 6.51 24.14 3.13
C THR A 108 7.48 24.99 3.95
N PRO A 109 8.59 25.49 3.35
CA PRO A 109 9.47 26.44 4.02
C PRO A 109 8.70 27.67 4.46
N GLN A 110 9.01 28.19 5.65
CA GLN A 110 8.45 29.44 6.17
C GLN A 110 9.11 30.65 5.54
#